data_AF-A0A9D6GYM4-F1
#
_entry.id   AF-A0A9D6GYM4-F1
#
_cell.length_a   1.000
_cell.length_b   1.000
_cell.length_c   1.000
_cell.angle_alpha   90.00
_cell.angle_beta   90.00
_cell.angle_gamma   90.00
#
_symmetry.space_group_name_H-M   'P 1'
#
loop_
_entity.id
_entity.type
_entity.pdbx_description
1 polymer ?
#
loop_
_entity_poly.entity_id
_entity_poly.type
_entity_poly.pdbx_seq_one_letter_code
_entity_poly.pdbx_strand_id
1 'polypeptide(L)'
;MISQATLLYETAADVFALVIDEARDGDPKAAKEATAYAKEFRQALLAVLNERTTVEKLRKDAEGIVHDFALDFDRARAEIGRRLACLRDAGDG
;
A
#
# COMPACT_ATOMS: atom_id res chain seq x y z
N MET A 1 -7.90 -0.55 -8.09
CA MET A 1 -8.40 -0.17 -6.75
C MET A 1 -7.79 1.15 -6.32
N ILE A 2 -6.46 1.34 -6.42
CA ILE A 2 -5.74 2.61 -6.20
C ILE A 2 -6.38 3.83 -6.88
N SER A 3 -6.88 3.66 -8.10
CA SER A 3 -7.52 4.73 -8.87
C SER A 3 -8.73 5.37 -8.18
N GLN A 4 -9.53 4.61 -7.42
CA GLN A 4 -10.72 5.14 -6.75
C GLN A 4 -10.37 5.91 -5.47
N ALA A 5 -9.35 5.45 -4.74
CA ALA A 5 -8.86 6.13 -3.55
C ALA A 5 -8.13 7.44 -3.91
N THR A 6 -7.36 7.45 -5.02
CA THR A 6 -6.75 8.68 -5.55
C THR A 6 -7.81 9.69 -6.00
N LEU A 7 -8.85 9.23 -6.71
CA LEU A 7 -9.95 10.10 -7.13
C LEU A 7 -10.66 10.74 -5.92
N LEU A 8 -10.90 9.98 -4.86
CA LEU A 8 -11.49 10.49 -3.62
C LEU A 8 -10.59 11.53 -2.93
N TYR A 9 -9.28 11.33 -2.96
CA TYR A 9 -8.31 12.28 -2.41
C TYR A 9 -8.31 13.60 -3.19
N GLU A 10 -8.22 13.54 -4.53
CA GLU A 10 -8.22 14.75 -5.38
C GLU A 10 -9.53 15.52 -5.21
N THR A 11 -10.67 14.82 -5.31
CA THR A 11 -12.00 15.42 -5.11
C THR A 11 -12.11 16.10 -3.75
N ALA A 12 -11.66 15.43 -2.68
CA ALA A 12 -11.77 15.98 -1.35
C ALA A 12 -10.74 17.11 -1.06
N ALA A 13 -9.60 17.15 -1.77
CA ALA A 13 -8.65 18.27 -1.70
C ALA A 13 -9.23 19.54 -2.33
N ASP A 14 -9.89 19.41 -3.49
CA ASP A 14 -10.54 20.52 -4.20
C ASP A 14 -11.65 21.14 -3.35
N VAL A 15 -12.50 20.30 -2.75
CA VAL A 15 -13.58 20.75 -1.85
C VAL A 15 -13.01 21.46 -0.62
N PHE A 16 -11.89 20.98 -0.08
CA PHE A 16 -11.23 21.66 1.05
C PHE A 16 -10.73 23.05 0.71
N ALA A 17 -10.14 23.22 -0.48
CA ALA A 17 -9.64 24.50 -0.95
C ALA A 17 -10.79 25.51 -1.11
N LEU A 18 -11.90 25.08 -1.71
CA LEU A 18 -13.12 25.88 -1.85
C LEU A 18 -13.61 26.36 -0.49
N VAL A 19 -13.71 25.45 0.47
CA VAL A 19 -14.34 25.78 1.75
C VAL A 19 -13.41 26.60 2.66
N ILE A 20 -12.08 26.47 2.52
CA ILE A 20 -11.13 27.39 3.18
C ILE A 20 -11.32 28.82 2.67
N ASP A 21 -11.54 29.01 1.38
CA ASP A 21 -11.81 30.34 0.83
C ASP A 21 -13.17 30.88 1.29
N GLU A 22 -14.21 30.05 1.32
CA GLU A 22 -15.55 30.48 1.76
C GLU A 22 -15.63 30.76 3.27
N ALA A 23 -14.85 30.05 4.09
CA ALA A 23 -14.73 30.32 5.51
C ALA A 23 -13.95 31.61 5.83
N ARG A 24 -13.07 32.09 4.93
CA ARG A 24 -12.35 33.37 5.10
C ARG A 24 -13.27 34.58 5.01
N ASP A 25 -14.42 34.45 4.34
CA ASP A 25 -15.42 35.52 4.24
C ASP A 25 -16.27 35.70 5.52
N GLY A 26 -16.03 34.87 6.55
CA GLY A 26 -16.59 35.06 7.89
C GLY A 26 -18.00 34.49 8.08
N ASP A 27 -18.51 33.67 7.15
CA ASP A 27 -19.80 32.99 7.32
C ASP A 27 -19.68 31.77 8.28
N PRO A 28 -20.36 31.78 9.43
CA PRO A 28 -20.36 30.64 10.37
C PRO A 28 -20.99 29.36 9.80
N LYS A 29 -21.83 29.42 8.76
CA LYS A 29 -22.30 28.22 8.06
C LYS A 29 -21.17 27.58 7.25
N ALA A 30 -20.43 28.38 6.50
CA ALA A 30 -19.27 27.92 5.72
C ALA A 30 -18.24 27.24 6.62
N ALA A 31 -17.97 27.78 7.82
CA ALA A 31 -17.06 27.16 8.79
C ALA A 31 -17.52 25.77 9.28
N LYS A 32 -18.83 25.54 9.42
CA LYS A 32 -19.38 24.22 9.79
C LYS A 32 -19.24 23.22 8.66
N GLU A 33 -19.55 23.62 7.44
CA GLU A 33 -19.37 22.78 6.26
C GLU A 33 -17.89 22.45 6.05
N ALA A 34 -16.99 23.42 6.27
CA ALA A 34 -15.53 23.22 6.25
C ALA A 34 -15.10 22.06 7.14
N THR A 35 -15.64 22.04 8.35
CA THR A 35 -15.29 21.04 9.35
C THR A 35 -15.80 19.65 8.96
N ALA A 36 -16.96 19.55 8.31
CA ALA A 36 -17.50 18.30 7.81
C ALA A 36 -16.65 17.75 6.64
N TYR A 37 -16.39 18.58 5.63
CA TYR A 37 -15.52 18.22 4.51
C TYR A 37 -14.10 17.86 4.98
N ALA A 38 -13.60 18.57 5.99
CA ALA A 38 -12.31 18.27 6.59
C ALA A 38 -12.21 16.86 7.17
N LYS A 39 -13.31 16.38 7.75
CA LYS A 39 -13.41 15.05 8.32
C LYS A 39 -13.48 13.99 7.22
N GLU A 40 -14.25 14.23 6.16
CA GLU A 40 -14.35 13.33 5.01
C GLU A 40 -13.01 13.18 4.28
N PHE A 41 -12.31 14.29 4.03
CA PHE A 41 -10.98 14.25 3.44
C PHE A 41 -9.98 13.45 4.29
N ARG A 42 -10.01 13.64 5.62
CA ARG A 42 -9.16 12.84 6.53
C ARG A 42 -9.45 11.35 6.39
N GLN A 43 -10.72 10.96 6.25
CA GLN A 43 -11.10 9.56 6.04
C GLN A 43 -10.60 9.02 4.69
N ALA A 44 -10.74 9.80 3.61
CA ALA A 44 -10.23 9.45 2.29
C ALA A 44 -8.69 9.29 2.29
N LEU A 45 -7.96 10.20 2.94
CA LEU A 45 -6.51 10.13 3.08
C LEU A 45 -6.07 8.86 3.82
N LEU A 46 -6.76 8.52 4.92
CA LEU A 46 -6.47 7.28 5.66
C LEU A 46 -6.72 6.03 4.81
N ALA A 47 -7.77 6.03 3.98
CA ALA A 47 -8.04 4.92 3.07
C ALA A 47 -6.90 4.73 2.05
N VAL A 48 -6.40 5.82 1.45
CA VAL A 48 -5.26 5.78 0.51
C VAL A 48 -3.98 5.27 1.17
N LEU A 49 -3.66 5.75 2.38
CA LEU A 49 -2.46 5.32 3.10
C LEU A 49 -2.52 3.83 3.50
N ASN A 50 -3.71 3.37 3.91
CA ASN A 50 -3.93 1.95 4.20
C ASN A 50 -3.83 1.09 2.94
N GLU A 51 -4.35 1.56 1.81
CA GLU A 51 -4.23 0.84 0.54
C GLU A 51 -2.77 0.76 0.08
N ARG A 52 -2.00 1.85 0.13
CA ARG A 52 -0.56 1.83 -0.18
C ARG A 52 0.20 0.80 0.67
N THR A 53 -0.10 0.75 1.96
CA THR A 53 0.51 -0.23 2.87
C THR A 53 0.13 -1.66 2.49
N THR A 54 -1.13 -1.88 2.10
CA THR A 54 -1.62 -3.19 1.65
C THR A 54 -0.96 -3.61 0.34
N VAL A 55 -0.83 -2.70 -0.62
CA VAL A 55 -0.19 -2.94 -1.92
C VAL A 55 1.28 -3.31 -1.74
N GLU A 56 2.03 -2.59 -0.90
CA GLU A 56 3.42 -2.93 -0.63
C GLU A 56 3.57 -4.30 0.05
N LYS A 57 2.65 -4.68 0.96
CA LYS A 57 2.63 -6.02 1.54
C LYS A 57 2.39 -7.09 0.48
N LEU A 58 1.35 -6.93 -0.35
CA LEU A 58 1.03 -7.87 -1.42
C LEU A 58 2.18 -7.98 -2.45
N ARG A 59 2.88 -6.88 -2.73
CA ARG A 59 4.06 -6.88 -3.60
C ARG A 59 5.19 -7.71 -3.00
N LYS A 60 5.52 -7.51 -1.72
CA LYS A 60 6.55 -8.31 -1.01
C LYS A 60 6.18 -9.80 -0.98
N ASP A 61 4.92 -10.12 -0.70
CA ASP A 61 4.44 -11.51 -0.68
C ASP A 61 4.54 -12.17 -2.06
N ALA A 62 4.17 -11.46 -3.13
CA ALA A 62 4.26 -11.96 -4.50
C ALA A 62 5.72 -12.16 -4.97
N GLU A 63 6.63 -11.29 -4.55
CA GLU A 63 8.07 -11.41 -4.82
C GLU A 63 8.77 -12.46 -3.91
N GLY A 64 8.04 -13.10 -2.99
CA GLY A 64 8.61 -14.09 -2.07
C GLY A 64 9.59 -13.50 -1.06
N ILE A 65 9.49 -12.18 -0.78
CA ILE A 65 10.36 -11.47 0.15
C ILE A 65 9.96 -11.81 1.58
N VAL A 66 10.81 -12.54 2.29
CA VAL A 66 10.66 -12.84 3.72
C VAL A 66 11.77 -12.09 4.47
N HIS A 67 11.40 -11.19 5.38
CA HIS A 67 12.34 -10.37 6.17
C HIS A 67 13.31 -9.51 5.33
N ASP A 68 12.84 -8.90 4.23
CA ASP A 68 13.63 -8.10 3.27
C ASP A 68 14.69 -8.89 2.47
N PHE A 69 14.67 -10.22 2.57
CA PHE A 69 15.46 -11.10 1.70
C PHE A 69 14.55 -11.83 0.73
N ALA A 70 14.83 -11.72 -0.57
CA ALA A 70 14.23 -12.57 -1.58
C ALA A 70 15.02 -13.88 -1.65
N LEU A 71 14.41 -15.00 -1.26
CA LEU A 71 15.03 -16.31 -1.42
C LEU A 71 14.75 -16.81 -2.85
N ASP A 72 15.80 -17.03 -3.63
CA ASP A 72 15.70 -17.67 -4.94
C ASP A 72 15.41 -19.18 -4.75
N PHE A 73 14.13 -19.53 -4.81
CA PHE A 73 13.66 -20.91 -4.63
C PHE A 73 14.16 -21.85 -5.73
N ASP A 74 14.38 -21.36 -6.94
CA ASP A 74 14.87 -22.18 -8.05
C ASP A 74 16.34 -22.54 -7.84
N ARG A 75 17.17 -21.56 -7.47
CA ARG A 75 18.55 -21.79 -7.09
C ARG A 75 18.66 -22.69 -5.85
N ALA A 76 17.83 -22.48 -4.85
CA ALA A 76 17.81 -23.31 -3.64
C ALA A 76 17.44 -24.76 -3.97
N ARG A 77 16.43 -24.98 -4.81
CA ARG A 77 16.02 -26.32 -5.28
C ARG A 77 17.13 -27.01 -6.07
N ALA A 78 17.80 -26.29 -6.97
CA ALA A 78 18.93 -26.82 -7.73
C ALA A 78 20.09 -27.26 -6.82
N GLU A 79 20.41 -26.46 -5.80
CA GLU A 79 21.45 -26.79 -4.83
C GLU A 79 21.10 -28.02 -3.98
N ILE A 80 19.86 -28.11 -3.49
CA ILE A 80 19.39 -29.30 -2.76
C ILE A 80 19.46 -30.55 -3.65
N GLY A 81 19.00 -30.44 -4.90
CA GLY A 81 19.06 -31.55 -5.86
C GLY A 81 20.48 -32.05 -6.10
N ARG A 82 21.45 -31.15 -6.28
CA ARG A 82 22.87 -31.52 -6.40
C ARG A 82 23.37 -32.27 -5.18
N ARG A 83 23.10 -31.76 -3.97
CA ARG A 83 23.53 -32.40 -2.72
C ARG A 83 22.92 -33.80 -2.55
N LEU A 84 21.64 -33.96 -2.88
CA LEU A 84 20.97 -35.26 -2.84
C LEU A 84 21.57 -36.25 -3.87
N ALA A 85 21.95 -35.78 -5.05
CA ALA A 85 22.65 -36.60 -6.04
C ALA A 85 24.01 -37.07 -5.50
N CYS A 86 24.83 -36.16 -4.97
CA CYS A 86 26.11 -36.53 -4.36
C CYS A 86 25.96 -37.54 -3.22
N LEU A 87 24.92 -37.41 -2.39
CA LEU A 87 24.65 -38.37 -1.31
C LEU A 87 24.24 -39.74 -1.85
N ARG A 88 23.50 -39.79 -2.96
CA ARG A 88 23.13 -41.05 -3.62
C ARG A 88 24.36 -41.73 -4.22
N ASP A 89 25.19 -40.98 -4.92
CA ASP A 89 26.43 -41.50 -5.52
C ASP A 89 27.40 -42.03 -4.46
N ALA A 90 27.40 -41.44 -3.26
CA ALA A 90 28.21 -41.91 -2.14
C ALA A 90 27.65 -43.15 -1.42
N GLY A 91 26.36 -43.48 -1.62
CA GLY A 91 25.70 -44.63 -0.98
C GLY A 91 25.72 -45.92 -1.79
N ASP A 92 25.96 -45.84 -3.10
CA ASP A 92 26.00 -46.98 -4.03
C ASP A 92 27.42 -47.59 -4.21
N GLY A 93 28.27 -47.51 -3.17
CA GLY A 93 29.66 -48.01 -3.16
C GLY A 93 29.94 -49.12 -2.15
#